data_AF-A0A851PCI8-F1
#
_entry.id   AF-A0A851PCI8-F1
#
_cell.length_a   1.000
_cell.length_b   1.000
_cell.length_c   1.000
_cell.angle_alpha   90.00
_cell.angle_beta   90.00
_cell.angle_gamma   90.00
#
_symmetry.space_group_name_H-M   'P 1'
#
loop_
_entity.id
_entity.type
_entity.pdbx_description
1 polymer ?
#
loop_
_entity_poly.entity_id
_entity_poly.type
_entity_poly.pdbx_seq_one_letter_code
_entity_poly.pdbx_strand_id
1 'polypeptide(L)'
;KGMATPEKATITLDAGKMLDPHRLKPDSIETERIIAVLDEAIAKLELSSLIPHIIDSLDRLADVLGPEITNSLMEHQKLSNEMEHLLASSEEGDSVRAEEQRGCLCLLEQHLKCSVRNVLRLLRANPSLCQALKYEAWVRESPAEAFIKAFGEFRNFMLERLLTSPVEEEEKIQFMEAISLQIKKNTEVITALQAELAAAIRTREEEIHKKDNVIKDLKNSMQDLTKDFKAGMQQIKQEGEKQQKEELQASQARCARLQQDVQQLEAQLHALVLEHRASELALRKRKCRAETEIGNWIQKYDADMGEKQAEYEEVRAAYAEEKAQLSLLMEKHAVLFQEYSQIEEERRMCRNKEEQALKELNTMTLAATRIQAFWRGYVVRSLFKSKRKKKKGKSKKTKK
;
A
#
# COMPACT_ATOMS: atom_id res chain seq x y z
N LYS A 1 25.65 -27.35 41.44
CA LYS A 1 26.41 -28.32 42.28
C LYS A 1 27.28 -27.50 43.21
N GLY A 2 27.11 -27.66 44.52
CA GLY A 2 27.66 -26.78 45.54
C GLY A 2 29.19 -26.73 45.49
N MET A 3 29.74 -25.51 45.49
CA MET A 3 31.17 -25.30 45.68
C MET A 3 31.48 -25.51 47.15
N ALA A 4 32.16 -26.62 47.45
CA ALA A 4 32.81 -26.82 48.74
C ALA A 4 33.87 -25.73 48.89
N THR A 5 33.67 -24.87 49.89
CA THR A 5 34.67 -23.92 50.38
C THR A 5 35.94 -24.68 50.75
N PRO A 6 37.13 -24.25 50.31
CA PRO A 6 38.36 -24.91 50.72
C PRO A 6 38.56 -24.64 52.21
N GLU A 7 38.79 -25.71 52.98
CA GLU A 7 39.24 -25.62 54.36
C GLU A 7 40.44 -24.69 54.40
N LYS A 8 40.31 -23.63 55.20
CA LYS A 8 41.37 -22.69 55.49
C LYS A 8 42.46 -23.50 56.19
N ALA A 9 43.51 -23.89 55.47
CA ALA A 9 44.68 -24.51 56.05
C ALA A 9 45.23 -23.54 57.10
N THR A 10 44.96 -23.83 58.35
CA THR A 10 45.46 -23.10 59.50
C THR A 10 46.97 -23.23 59.47
N ILE A 11 47.65 -22.23 58.92
CA ILE A 11 49.10 -22.10 59.01
C ILE A 11 49.37 -21.99 60.51
N THR A 12 49.81 -23.09 61.10
CA THR A 12 50.19 -23.16 62.51
C THR A 12 51.28 -22.12 62.76
N LEU A 13 51.20 -21.47 63.91
CA LEU A 13 52.11 -20.41 64.35
C LEU A 13 53.61 -20.83 64.30
N ASP A 14 53.89 -22.13 64.21
CA ASP A 14 55.23 -22.72 64.07
C ASP A 14 55.82 -22.61 62.66
N ALA A 15 55.02 -22.52 61.60
CA ALA A 15 55.54 -22.41 60.24
C ALA A 15 56.31 -21.08 60.03
N GLY A 16 55.91 -20.03 60.74
CA GLY A 16 56.61 -18.74 60.74
C GLY A 16 57.96 -18.77 61.49
N LYS A 17 58.14 -19.69 62.45
CA LYS A 17 59.43 -19.91 63.13
C LYS A 17 60.37 -20.78 62.29
N MET A 18 59.83 -21.76 61.56
CA MET A 18 60.59 -22.55 60.59
C MET A 18 61.20 -21.68 59.48
N LEU A 19 60.55 -20.60 59.06
CA LEU A 19 61.04 -19.79 57.93
C LEU A 19 62.10 -18.74 58.31
N ASP A 20 62.30 -18.43 59.59
CA ASP A 20 63.20 -17.37 60.02
C ASP A 20 63.97 -17.72 61.33
N PRO A 21 65.01 -18.57 61.26
CA PRO A 21 65.80 -18.99 62.42
C PRO A 21 66.61 -17.85 63.06
N HIS A 22 66.77 -16.71 62.38
CA HIS A 22 67.49 -15.53 62.86
C HIS A 22 66.93 -14.94 64.17
N ARG A 23 65.74 -15.37 64.58
CA ARG A 23 65.08 -14.94 65.83
C ARG A 23 65.44 -15.77 67.05
N LEU A 24 66.19 -16.88 66.90
CA LEU A 24 66.60 -17.75 68.00
C LEU A 24 67.96 -17.30 68.54
N LYS A 25 68.12 -17.31 69.86
CA LYS A 25 69.42 -17.01 70.50
C LYS A 25 70.32 -18.26 70.38
N PRO A 26 71.64 -18.08 70.24
CA PRO A 26 72.56 -19.22 70.27
C PRO A 26 72.52 -19.87 71.65
N ASP A 27 71.93 -21.06 71.73
CA ASP A 27 71.82 -21.82 73.00
C ASP A 27 73.12 -22.60 73.33
N SER A 28 74.06 -22.65 72.39
CA SER A 28 75.36 -23.35 72.53
C SER A 28 76.52 -22.35 72.60
N ILE A 29 77.43 -22.62 73.54
CA ILE A 29 78.68 -21.87 73.75
C ILE A 29 79.57 -21.96 72.49
N GLU A 30 79.52 -23.07 71.76
CA GLU A 30 80.24 -23.27 70.50
C GLU A 30 79.69 -22.34 69.41
N THR A 31 78.37 -22.20 69.29
CA THR A 31 77.73 -21.27 68.36
C THR A 31 78.11 -19.82 68.67
N GLU A 32 78.06 -19.41 69.93
CA GLU A 32 78.50 -18.07 70.37
C GLU A 32 79.97 -17.80 70.02
N ARG A 33 80.86 -18.78 70.23
CA ARG A 33 82.28 -18.66 69.89
C ARG A 33 82.53 -18.51 68.39
N ILE A 34 81.86 -19.33 67.56
CA ILE A 34 82.02 -19.29 66.10
C ILE A 34 81.56 -17.93 65.58
N ILE A 35 80.42 -17.43 66.06
CA ILE A 35 79.89 -16.13 65.66
C ILE A 35 80.79 -14.98 66.13
N ALA A 36 81.30 -15.03 67.35
CA ALA A 36 82.23 -14.03 67.87
C ALA A 36 83.54 -13.96 67.04
N VAL A 37 84.04 -15.10 66.56
CA VAL A 37 85.20 -15.14 65.66
C VAL A 37 84.88 -14.48 64.31
N LEU A 38 83.70 -14.72 63.76
CA LEU A 38 83.25 -14.09 62.50
C LEU A 38 83.04 -12.58 62.68
N ASP A 39 82.45 -12.15 63.79
CA ASP A 39 82.24 -10.73 64.11
C ASP A 39 83.59 -9.99 64.31
N GLU A 40 84.57 -10.61 64.98
CA GLU A 40 85.93 -10.06 65.11
C GLU A 40 86.68 -10.06 63.76
N ALA A 41 86.43 -11.03 62.88
CA ALA A 41 86.99 -11.04 61.53
C ALA A 41 86.42 -9.90 60.67
N ILE A 42 85.11 -9.65 60.73
CA ILE A 42 84.46 -8.51 60.07
C ILE A 42 85.06 -7.20 60.58
N ALA A 43 85.17 -7.02 61.90
CA ALA A 43 85.74 -5.81 62.49
C ALA A 43 87.20 -5.55 62.06
N LYS A 44 88.01 -6.61 61.91
CA LYS A 44 89.38 -6.51 61.39
C LYS A 44 89.42 -6.18 59.91
N LEU A 45 88.55 -6.80 59.10
CA LEU A 45 88.44 -6.54 57.67
C LEU A 45 88.05 -5.08 57.42
N GLU A 46 87.02 -4.59 58.13
CA GLU A 46 86.59 -3.18 58.08
C GLU A 46 87.70 -2.21 58.46
N LEU A 47 88.55 -2.56 59.42
CA LEU A 47 89.65 -1.68 59.82
C LEU A 47 90.79 -1.71 58.80
N SER A 48 91.09 -2.87 58.24
CA SER A 48 92.12 -3.03 57.21
C SER A 48 91.75 -2.40 55.88
N SER A 49 90.46 -2.37 55.52
CA SER A 49 89.98 -1.73 54.30
C SER A 49 90.11 -0.21 54.30
N LEU A 50 90.30 0.41 55.47
CA LEU A 50 90.51 1.86 55.58
C LEU A 50 91.95 2.27 55.24
N ILE A 51 92.92 1.36 55.36
CA ILE A 51 94.36 1.67 55.21
C ILE A 51 94.67 2.31 53.85
N PRO A 52 94.22 1.78 52.69
CA PRO A 52 94.48 2.40 51.39
C PRO A 52 93.88 3.82 51.28
N HIS A 53 92.66 4.01 51.79
CA HIS A 53 91.99 5.31 51.74
C HIS A 53 92.70 6.37 52.61
N ILE A 54 93.19 5.96 53.78
CA ILE A 54 93.94 6.83 54.67
C ILE A 54 95.28 7.21 54.03
N ILE A 55 95.92 6.29 53.30
CA ILE A 55 97.17 6.55 52.58
C ILE A 55 96.94 7.52 51.41
N ASP A 56 95.85 7.37 50.65
CA ASP A 56 95.49 8.27 49.55
C ASP A 56 95.18 9.71 50.02
N SER A 57 94.82 9.88 51.28
CA SER A 57 94.45 11.16 51.90
C SER A 57 95.39 11.59 53.03
N LEU A 58 96.59 11.01 53.08
CA LEU A 58 97.54 11.17 54.18
C LEU A 58 97.91 12.63 54.43
N ASP A 59 98.04 13.44 53.37
CA ASP A 59 98.38 14.87 53.46
C ASP A 59 97.32 15.70 54.23
N ARG A 60 96.06 15.26 54.23
CA ARG A 60 94.95 15.92 54.93
C ARG A 60 94.76 15.39 56.34
N LEU A 61 95.14 14.13 56.57
CA LEU A 61 94.89 13.41 57.81
C LEU A 61 96.12 13.33 58.73
N ALA A 62 97.31 13.72 58.25
CA ALA A 62 98.57 13.63 58.99
C ALA A 62 98.52 14.32 60.37
N ASP A 63 97.85 15.48 60.46
CA ASP A 63 97.69 16.24 61.71
C ASP A 63 96.77 15.53 62.72
N VAL A 64 95.79 14.77 62.22
CA VAL A 64 94.78 14.07 63.01
C VAL A 64 95.27 12.69 63.46
N LEU A 65 96.07 12.02 62.62
CA LEU A 65 96.63 10.69 62.87
C LEU A 65 97.84 10.73 63.82
N GLY A 66 98.54 11.86 63.88
CA GLY A 66 99.74 12.04 64.69
C GLY A 66 100.99 11.38 64.07
N PRO A 67 102.20 11.77 64.51
CA PRO A 67 103.45 11.41 63.84
C PRO A 67 103.72 9.91 63.82
N GLU A 68 103.29 9.16 64.85
CA GLU A 68 103.53 7.72 64.95
C GLU A 68 102.71 6.91 63.93
N ILE A 69 101.43 7.24 63.76
CA ILE A 69 100.55 6.58 62.81
C ILE A 69 100.91 7.01 61.38
N THR A 70 101.15 8.30 61.16
CA THR A 70 101.56 8.85 59.86
C THR A 70 102.87 8.24 59.39
N ASN A 71 103.88 8.12 60.26
CA ASN A 71 105.13 7.44 59.91
C ASN A 71 104.91 5.96 59.58
N SER A 72 104.09 5.24 60.36
CA SER A 72 103.78 3.83 60.11
C SER A 72 103.06 3.61 58.78
N LEU A 73 102.17 4.54 58.39
CA LEU A 73 101.47 4.53 57.11
C LEU A 73 102.39 4.90 55.94
N MET A 74 103.30 5.87 56.10
CA MET A 74 104.32 6.18 55.09
C MET A 74 105.25 4.99 54.85
N GLU A 75 105.69 4.30 55.91
CA GLU A 75 106.47 3.08 55.77
C GLU A 75 105.65 1.97 55.10
N HIS A 76 104.35 1.83 55.42
CA HIS A 76 103.46 0.92 54.72
C HIS A 76 103.35 1.24 53.23
N GLN A 77 103.18 2.52 52.88
CA GLN A 77 103.07 2.99 51.50
C GLN A 77 104.37 2.75 50.72
N LYS A 78 105.54 3.00 51.32
CA LYS A 78 106.85 2.67 50.71
C LYS A 78 106.95 1.17 50.40
N LEU A 79 106.65 0.32 51.39
CA LEU A 79 106.68 -1.14 51.21
C LEU A 79 105.66 -1.61 50.17
N SER A 80 104.49 -0.98 50.09
CA SER A 80 103.46 -1.26 49.07
C SER A 80 103.95 -0.89 47.67
N ASN A 81 104.55 0.29 47.51
CA ASN A 81 105.09 0.74 46.22
C ASN A 81 106.28 -0.13 45.78
N GLU A 82 107.16 -0.51 46.71
CA GLU A 82 108.25 -1.46 46.44
C GLU A 82 107.71 -2.81 45.97
N MET A 83 106.60 -3.28 46.56
CA MET A 83 105.95 -4.53 46.18
C MET A 83 105.34 -4.42 44.78
N GLU A 84 104.63 -3.33 44.49
CA GLU A 84 104.05 -3.07 43.17
C GLU A 84 105.13 -2.96 42.09
N HIS A 85 106.25 -2.28 42.36
CA HIS A 85 107.38 -2.19 41.44
C HIS A 85 108.06 -3.56 41.18
N LEU A 86 108.20 -4.39 42.22
CA LEU A 86 108.74 -5.74 42.06
C LEU A 86 107.79 -6.67 41.30
N LEU A 87 106.48 -6.54 41.51
CA LEU A 87 105.47 -7.29 40.75
C LEU A 87 105.42 -6.85 39.29
N ALA A 88 105.53 -5.55 39.00
CA ALA A 88 105.54 -5.01 37.64
C ALA A 88 106.83 -5.35 36.86
N SER A 89 107.97 -5.46 37.54
CA SER A 89 109.26 -5.83 36.93
C SER A 89 109.47 -7.35 36.78
N SER A 90 108.56 -8.16 37.30
CA SER A 90 108.63 -9.63 37.22
C SER A 90 108.14 -10.20 35.87
N GLU A 91 107.54 -9.39 34.98
CA GLU A 91 107.01 -9.86 33.70
C GLU A 91 108.07 -10.02 32.59
N GLU A 92 109.32 -9.57 32.82
CA GLU A 92 110.43 -9.71 31.87
C GLU A 92 111.34 -10.90 32.25
N GLY A 93 111.24 -11.98 31.48
CA GLY A 93 111.75 -13.31 31.84
C GLY A 93 113.27 -13.46 31.94
N ASP A 94 113.73 -13.87 33.14
CA ASP A 94 115.00 -14.55 33.40
C ASP A 94 114.83 -15.53 34.58
N SER A 95 115.00 -16.85 34.36
CA SER A 95 114.66 -17.87 35.38
C SER A 95 115.60 -17.92 36.59
N VAL A 96 116.80 -17.34 36.51
CA VAL A 96 117.77 -17.30 37.62
C VAL A 96 117.46 -16.15 38.58
N ARG A 97 116.82 -15.07 38.11
CA ARG A 97 116.36 -13.95 38.96
C ARG A 97 115.09 -14.28 39.76
N ALA A 98 114.36 -15.33 39.38
CA ALA A 98 113.08 -15.69 39.97
C ALA A 98 113.18 -16.25 41.41
N GLU A 99 114.23 -16.99 41.77
CA GLU A 99 114.39 -17.52 43.14
C GLU A 99 114.80 -16.42 44.14
N GLU A 100 115.71 -15.52 43.74
CA GLU A 100 116.08 -14.34 44.54
C GLU A 100 114.91 -13.35 44.66
N GLN A 101 114.19 -13.09 43.56
CA GLN A 101 112.95 -12.29 43.59
C GLN A 101 111.87 -12.93 44.46
N ARG A 102 111.73 -14.26 44.47
CA ARG A 102 110.75 -14.94 45.34
C ARG A 102 111.12 -14.85 46.82
N GLY A 103 112.41 -14.93 47.15
CA GLY A 103 112.91 -14.66 48.50
C GLY A 103 112.65 -13.22 48.94
N CYS A 104 112.93 -12.25 48.07
CA CYS A 104 112.65 -10.84 48.29
C CYS A 104 111.14 -10.55 48.43
N LEU A 105 110.30 -11.16 47.59
CA LEU A 105 108.84 -11.03 47.68
C LEU A 105 108.30 -11.64 48.96
N CYS A 106 108.79 -12.80 49.40
CA CYS A 106 108.37 -13.39 50.68
C CYS A 106 108.80 -12.52 51.88
N LEU A 107 109.99 -11.94 51.85
CA LEU A 107 110.45 -10.99 52.89
C LEU A 107 109.62 -9.71 52.87
N LEU A 108 109.34 -9.16 51.70
CA LEU A 108 108.52 -7.96 51.52
C LEU A 108 107.06 -8.21 51.92
N GLU A 109 106.50 -9.39 51.62
CA GLU A 109 105.19 -9.81 52.09
C GLU A 109 105.13 -9.91 53.63
N GLN A 110 106.17 -10.47 54.25
CA GLN A 110 106.26 -10.51 55.72
C GLN A 110 106.40 -9.10 56.32
N HIS A 111 107.18 -8.22 55.69
CA HIS A 111 107.32 -6.82 56.10
C HIS A 111 106.01 -6.05 55.93
N LEU A 112 105.28 -6.27 54.83
CA LEU A 112 103.97 -5.68 54.58
C LEU A 112 102.94 -6.19 55.59
N LYS A 113 102.90 -7.50 55.88
CA LYS A 113 102.05 -8.07 56.94
C LYS A 113 102.36 -7.50 58.31
N CYS A 114 103.65 -7.36 58.66
CA CYS A 114 104.07 -6.73 59.91
C CYS A 114 103.69 -5.25 59.95
N SER A 115 103.83 -4.54 58.84
CA SER A 115 103.45 -3.14 58.68
C SER A 115 101.93 -2.94 58.84
N VAL A 116 101.09 -3.70 58.12
CA VAL A 116 99.63 -3.71 58.30
C VAL A 116 99.27 -4.03 59.75
N ARG A 117 99.89 -5.05 60.35
CA ARG A 117 99.61 -5.41 61.75
C ARG A 117 100.01 -4.30 62.73
N ASN A 118 101.10 -3.60 62.48
CA ASN A 118 101.53 -2.48 63.31
C ASN A 118 100.59 -1.28 63.15
N VAL A 119 100.22 -0.93 61.92
CA VAL A 119 99.20 0.10 61.62
C VAL A 119 97.86 -0.24 62.29
N LEU A 120 97.36 -1.47 62.13
CA LEU A 120 96.11 -1.93 62.75
C LEU A 120 96.17 -1.93 64.28
N ARG A 121 97.32 -2.23 64.90
CA ARG A 121 97.49 -2.14 66.36
C ARG A 121 97.40 -0.68 66.84
N LEU A 122 98.06 0.24 66.14
CA LEU A 122 98.03 1.67 66.46
C LEU A 122 96.64 2.28 66.24
N LEU A 123 95.94 1.86 65.19
CA LEU A 123 94.55 2.23 64.94
C LEU A 123 93.61 1.65 66.00
N ARG A 124 93.73 0.35 66.36
CA ARG A 124 92.92 -0.25 67.44
C ARG A 124 93.17 0.40 68.81
N ALA A 125 94.38 0.90 69.07
CA ALA A 125 94.70 1.62 70.30
C ALA A 125 93.98 2.98 70.40
N ASN A 126 93.47 3.52 69.28
CA ASN A 126 92.70 4.76 69.20
C ASN A 126 91.32 4.53 68.56
N PRO A 127 90.33 3.98 69.29
CA PRO A 127 89.02 3.62 68.73
C PRO A 127 88.21 4.81 68.19
N SER A 128 88.31 5.98 68.83
CA SER A 128 87.62 7.21 68.41
C SER A 128 88.10 7.73 67.06
N LEU A 129 89.42 7.64 66.82
CA LEU A 129 90.06 7.97 65.54
C LEU A 129 89.54 7.05 64.43
N CYS A 130 89.49 5.74 64.68
CA CYS A 130 88.98 4.77 63.71
C CYS A 130 87.52 5.02 63.33
N GLN A 131 86.70 5.43 64.30
CA GLN A 131 85.30 5.74 64.04
C GLN A 131 85.13 7.00 63.18
N ALA A 132 85.95 8.03 63.42
CA ALA A 132 85.97 9.23 62.59
C ALA A 132 86.41 8.92 61.14
N LEU A 133 87.47 8.11 60.98
CA LEU A 133 87.98 7.68 59.68
C LEU A 133 86.99 6.80 58.91
N LYS A 134 86.20 5.97 59.60
CA LYS A 134 85.11 5.20 58.98
C LYS A 134 84.07 6.13 58.33
N TYR A 135 83.64 7.19 59.00
CA TYR A 135 82.66 8.14 58.43
C TYR A 135 83.19 8.89 57.19
N GLU A 136 84.50 9.17 57.14
CA GLU A 136 85.13 9.87 56.02
C GLU A 136 85.39 8.96 54.81
N ALA A 137 85.72 7.68 55.06
CA ALA A 137 86.03 6.70 54.02
C ALA A 137 84.80 6.06 53.34
N TRP A 138 83.62 6.09 53.97
CA TRP A 138 82.39 5.44 53.49
C TRP A 138 81.75 6.08 52.23
N VAL A 139 82.42 7.01 51.57
CA VAL A 139 81.87 7.77 50.42
C VAL A 139 82.11 7.06 49.06
N ARG A 140 82.84 5.93 49.00
CA ARG A 140 83.00 5.12 47.77
C ARG A 140 82.85 3.62 48.03
N GLU A 141 82.03 2.95 47.22
CA GLU A 141 81.98 1.48 47.17
C GLU A 141 83.33 0.93 46.70
N SER A 142 84.09 0.34 47.63
CA SER A 142 85.35 -0.32 47.32
C SER A 142 85.13 -1.83 47.13
N PRO A 143 85.99 -2.54 46.36
CA PRO A 143 85.97 -4.00 46.30
C PRO A 143 86.06 -4.66 47.69
N ALA A 144 86.74 -4.01 48.65
CA ALA A 144 86.81 -4.46 50.03
C ALA A 144 85.46 -4.35 50.76
N GLU A 145 84.65 -3.33 50.47
CA GLU A 145 83.31 -3.19 51.07
C GLU A 145 82.34 -4.25 50.55
N ALA A 146 82.39 -4.59 49.26
CA ALA A 146 81.61 -5.71 48.70
C ALA A 146 81.98 -7.04 49.38
N PHE A 147 83.27 -7.27 49.66
CA PHE A 147 83.72 -8.44 50.40
C PHE A 147 83.25 -8.43 51.87
N ILE A 148 83.30 -7.29 52.56
CA ILE A 148 82.79 -7.15 53.93
C ILE A 148 81.28 -7.42 53.99
N LYS A 149 80.49 -6.90 53.03
CA LYS A 149 79.04 -7.19 52.92
C LYS A 149 78.78 -8.69 52.70
N ALA A 150 79.45 -9.31 51.73
CA ALA A 150 79.34 -10.74 51.47
C ALA A 150 79.76 -11.60 52.69
N PHE A 151 80.78 -11.17 53.43
CA PHE A 151 81.20 -11.85 54.65
C PHE A 151 80.19 -11.66 55.81
N GLY A 152 79.54 -10.51 55.88
CA GLY A 152 78.40 -10.28 56.77
C GLY A 152 77.20 -11.16 56.44
N GLU A 153 76.89 -11.34 55.16
CA GLU A 153 75.89 -12.30 54.68
C GLU A 153 76.26 -13.75 55.04
N PHE A 154 77.54 -14.12 54.84
CA PHE A 154 78.06 -15.42 55.25
C PHE A 154 77.92 -15.64 56.76
N ARG A 155 78.22 -14.62 57.59
CA ARG A 155 78.02 -14.69 59.04
C ARG A 155 76.56 -14.93 59.40
N ASN A 156 75.63 -14.27 58.73
CA ASN A 156 74.20 -14.47 58.96
C ASN A 156 73.72 -15.86 58.52
N PHE A 157 74.21 -16.35 57.38
CA PHE A 157 73.97 -17.71 56.90
C PHE A 157 74.51 -18.76 57.89
N MET A 158 75.73 -18.58 58.39
CA MET A 158 76.32 -19.48 59.38
C MET A 158 75.53 -19.47 60.69
N LEU A 159 75.06 -18.31 61.14
CA LEU A 159 74.17 -18.22 62.29
C LEU A 159 72.88 -19.01 62.06
N GLU A 160 72.22 -18.83 60.91
CA GLU A 160 71.02 -19.58 60.56
C GLU A 160 71.26 -21.10 60.55
N ARG A 161 72.36 -21.54 59.94
CA ARG A 161 72.74 -22.96 59.91
C ARG A 161 73.03 -23.54 61.29
N LEU A 162 73.67 -22.78 62.17
CA LEU A 162 73.99 -23.23 63.54
C LEU A 162 72.78 -23.22 64.47
N LEU A 163 71.74 -22.45 64.15
CA LEU A 163 70.48 -22.39 64.89
C LEU A 163 69.41 -23.36 64.37
N THR A 164 69.61 -23.98 63.20
CA THR A 164 68.65 -24.90 62.59
C THR A 164 68.99 -26.34 62.97
N SER A 165 68.03 -27.06 63.55
CA SER A 165 68.14 -28.49 63.84
C SER A 165 68.00 -29.33 62.56
N PRO A 166 68.65 -30.51 62.44
CA PRO A 166 68.45 -31.41 61.30
C PRO A 166 66.98 -31.80 61.08
N VAL A 167 66.21 -31.94 62.17
CA VAL A 167 64.77 -32.25 62.08
C VAL A 167 63.99 -31.07 61.50
N GLU A 168 64.32 -29.84 61.91
CA GLU A 168 63.69 -28.62 61.38
C GLU A 168 64.06 -28.41 59.90
N GLU A 169 65.29 -28.76 59.49
CA GLU A 169 65.71 -28.71 58.07
C GLU A 169 64.92 -29.71 57.22
N GLU A 170 64.74 -30.95 57.71
CA GLU A 170 63.89 -31.96 57.05
C GLU A 170 62.42 -31.53 56.96
N GLU A 171 61.86 -30.97 58.04
CA GLU A 171 60.49 -30.43 58.06
C GLU A 171 60.32 -29.27 57.07
N LYS A 172 61.31 -28.37 56.94
CA LYS A 172 61.29 -27.28 55.95
C LYS A 172 61.27 -27.81 54.52
N ILE A 173 62.08 -28.84 54.24
CA ILE A 173 62.13 -29.48 52.92
C ILE A 173 60.76 -30.09 52.59
N GLN A 174 60.19 -30.89 53.51
CA GLN A 174 58.88 -31.51 53.32
C GLN A 174 57.77 -30.47 53.14
N PHE A 175 57.81 -29.37 53.89
CA PHE A 175 56.87 -28.26 53.76
C PHE A 175 56.99 -27.57 52.40
N MET A 176 58.21 -27.28 51.93
CA MET A 176 58.45 -26.73 50.60
C MET A 176 57.97 -27.66 49.48
N GLU A 177 58.18 -28.97 49.61
CA GLU A 177 57.69 -29.98 48.67
C GLU A 177 56.16 -30.04 48.64
N ALA A 178 55.50 -29.99 49.80
CA ALA A 178 54.05 -29.95 49.89
C ALA A 178 53.47 -28.69 49.24
N ILE A 179 54.07 -27.51 49.49
CA ILE A 179 53.69 -26.25 48.83
C ILE A 179 53.89 -26.35 47.33
N SER A 180 55.04 -26.83 46.87
CA SER A 180 55.33 -26.88 45.44
C SER A 180 54.46 -27.89 44.71
N LEU A 181 54.08 -29.01 45.34
CA LEU A 181 53.06 -29.91 44.82
C LEU A 181 51.69 -29.24 44.73
N GLN A 182 51.29 -28.49 45.76
CA GLN A 182 50.02 -27.76 45.76
C GLN A 182 49.99 -26.67 44.69
N ILE A 183 51.10 -25.94 44.51
CA ILE A 183 51.26 -24.96 43.43
C ILE A 183 51.09 -25.64 42.07
N LYS A 184 51.75 -26.79 41.82
CA LYS A 184 51.60 -27.54 40.58
C LYS A 184 50.14 -27.93 40.31
N LYS A 185 49.45 -28.51 41.29
CA LYS A 185 48.02 -28.87 41.18
C LYS A 185 47.15 -27.64 40.90
N ASN A 186 47.38 -26.54 41.62
CA ASN A 186 46.64 -25.29 41.40
C ASN A 186 46.92 -24.73 40.00
N THR A 187 48.17 -24.78 39.51
CA THR A 187 48.50 -24.33 38.16
C THR A 187 47.83 -25.18 37.09
N GLU A 188 47.78 -26.51 37.25
CA GLU A 188 47.07 -27.41 36.33
C GLU A 188 45.58 -27.05 36.28
N VAL A 189 44.93 -26.87 37.43
CA VAL A 189 43.51 -26.47 37.50
C VAL A 189 43.29 -25.10 36.85
N ILE A 190 44.16 -24.12 37.10
CA ILE A 190 44.07 -22.80 36.47
C ILE A 190 44.19 -22.92 34.95
N THR A 191 45.17 -23.68 34.44
CA THR A 191 45.35 -23.86 33.00
C THR A 191 44.17 -24.57 32.35
N ALA A 192 43.59 -25.58 33.01
CA ALA A 192 42.40 -26.29 32.54
C ALA A 192 41.19 -25.34 32.47
N LEU A 193 40.94 -24.57 33.53
CA LEU A 193 39.84 -23.59 33.56
C LEU A 193 40.03 -22.47 32.54
N GLN A 194 41.27 -22.01 32.33
CA GLN A 194 41.58 -21.03 31.28
C GLN A 194 41.31 -21.60 29.88
N ALA A 195 41.64 -22.87 29.65
CA ALA A 195 41.35 -23.53 28.38
C ALA A 195 39.85 -23.71 28.15
N GLU A 196 39.09 -24.12 29.18
CA GLU A 196 37.62 -24.21 29.12
C GLU A 196 36.97 -22.84 28.85
N LEU A 197 37.43 -21.79 29.53
CA LEU A 197 36.96 -20.43 29.31
C LEU A 197 37.24 -19.97 27.87
N ALA A 198 38.45 -20.22 27.35
CA ALA A 198 38.82 -19.87 25.98
C ALA A 198 38.02 -20.68 24.94
N ALA A 199 37.67 -21.93 25.23
CA ALA A 199 36.80 -22.74 24.37
C ALA A 199 35.36 -22.19 24.38
N ALA A 200 34.82 -21.87 25.56
CA ALA A 200 33.48 -21.29 25.69
C ALA A 200 33.34 -19.93 24.98
N ILE A 201 34.36 -19.06 25.08
CA ILE A 201 34.41 -17.79 24.36
C ILE A 201 34.38 -18.03 22.85
N ARG A 202 35.23 -18.93 22.32
CA ARG A 202 35.26 -19.26 20.89
C ARG A 202 33.92 -19.78 20.39
N THR A 203 33.28 -20.71 21.12
CA THR A 203 31.95 -21.22 20.73
C THR A 203 30.89 -20.11 20.71
N ARG A 204 30.94 -19.19 21.67
CA ARG A 204 30.02 -18.04 21.72
C ARG A 204 30.27 -17.09 20.53
N GLU A 205 31.52 -16.80 20.21
CA GLU A 205 31.89 -15.95 19.06
C GLU A 205 31.42 -16.56 17.74
N GLU A 206 31.58 -17.87 17.55
CA GLU A 206 31.06 -18.58 16.37
C GLU A 206 29.54 -18.51 16.27
N GLU A 207 28.81 -18.66 17.38
CA GLU A 207 27.36 -18.49 17.40
C GLU A 207 26.92 -17.06 17.09
N ILE A 208 27.63 -16.07 17.61
CA ILE A 208 27.39 -14.65 17.31
C ILE A 208 27.58 -14.41 15.82
N HIS A 209 28.70 -14.87 15.23
CA HIS A 209 28.94 -14.75 13.80
C HIS A 209 27.87 -15.44 12.94
N LYS A 210 27.39 -16.63 13.35
CA LYS A 210 26.27 -17.29 12.66
C LYS A 210 24.99 -16.44 12.71
N LYS A 211 24.65 -15.88 13.87
CA LYS A 211 23.47 -15.02 14.04
C LYS A 211 23.61 -13.72 13.26
N ASP A 212 24.80 -13.10 13.24
CA ASP A 212 25.07 -11.89 12.48
C ASP A 212 24.91 -12.10 10.97
N ASN A 213 25.34 -13.26 10.45
CA ASN A 213 25.13 -13.63 9.06
C ASN A 213 23.63 -13.78 8.74
N VAL A 214 22.87 -14.47 9.60
CA VAL A 214 21.40 -14.59 9.43
C VAL A 214 20.72 -13.21 9.48
N ILE A 215 21.12 -12.33 10.38
CA ILE A 215 20.60 -10.97 10.46
C ILE A 215 20.90 -10.20 9.16
N LYS A 216 22.10 -10.34 8.62
CA LYS A 216 22.48 -9.70 7.36
C LYS A 216 21.65 -10.22 6.18
N ASP A 217 21.46 -11.53 6.08
CA ASP A 217 20.67 -12.16 5.01
C ASP A 217 19.20 -11.74 5.09
N LEU A 218 18.61 -11.74 6.30
CA LEU A 218 17.25 -11.26 6.52
C LEU A 218 17.11 -9.77 6.17
N LYS A 219 18.09 -8.94 6.53
CA LYS A 219 18.09 -7.51 6.18
C LYS A 219 18.14 -7.29 4.66
N ASN A 220 18.95 -8.06 3.95
CA ASN A 220 19.02 -8.01 2.48
C ASN A 220 17.69 -8.46 1.86
N SER A 221 17.14 -9.60 2.30
CA SER A 221 15.86 -10.12 1.83
C SER A 221 14.71 -9.13 2.07
N MET A 222 14.66 -8.47 3.24
CA MET A 222 13.67 -7.42 3.51
C MET A 222 13.82 -6.23 2.57
N GLN A 223 15.05 -5.81 2.26
CA GLN A 223 15.30 -4.69 1.34
C GLN A 223 14.87 -5.03 -0.08
N ASP A 224 15.19 -6.24 -0.55
CA ASP A 224 14.81 -6.69 -1.89
C ASP A 224 13.31 -6.86 -2.01
N LEU A 225 12.65 -7.48 -1.02
CA LEU A 225 11.20 -7.57 -0.95
C LEU A 225 10.53 -6.19 -0.96
N THR A 226 11.10 -5.21 -0.25
CA THR A 226 10.58 -3.83 -0.25
C THR A 226 10.72 -3.16 -1.61
N LYS A 227 11.85 -3.38 -2.31
CA LYS A 227 12.05 -2.88 -3.68
C LYS A 227 11.07 -3.52 -4.65
N ASP A 228 10.88 -4.83 -4.57
CA ASP A 228 9.97 -5.59 -5.44
C ASP A 228 8.53 -5.15 -5.22
N PHE A 229 8.08 -4.99 -3.98
CA PHE A 229 6.75 -4.44 -3.69
C PHE A 229 6.59 -3.03 -4.22
N LYS A 230 7.59 -2.17 -4.05
CA LYS A 230 7.53 -0.79 -4.57
C LYS A 230 7.43 -0.78 -6.09
N ALA A 231 8.19 -1.63 -6.79
CA ALA A 231 8.13 -1.78 -8.24
C ALA A 231 6.75 -2.33 -8.69
N GLY A 232 6.25 -3.37 -8.02
CA GLY A 232 4.94 -3.96 -8.30
C GLY A 232 3.79 -2.97 -8.10
N MET A 233 3.81 -2.19 -7.01
CA MET A 233 2.82 -1.12 -6.80
C MET A 233 2.87 -0.04 -7.88
N GLN A 234 4.08 0.35 -8.31
CA GLN A 234 4.23 1.33 -9.39
C GLN A 234 3.69 0.79 -10.72
N GLN A 235 3.96 -0.48 -11.04
CA GLN A 235 3.46 -1.13 -12.24
C GLN A 235 1.92 -1.23 -12.22
N ILE A 236 1.32 -1.73 -11.14
CA ILE A 236 -0.14 -1.82 -10.99
C ILE A 236 -0.78 -0.45 -11.14
N LYS A 237 -0.18 0.59 -10.55
CA LYS A 237 -0.68 1.96 -10.67
C LYS A 237 -0.63 2.46 -12.12
N GLN A 238 0.48 2.24 -12.82
CA GLN A 238 0.63 2.66 -14.22
C GLN A 238 -0.32 1.91 -15.15
N GLU A 239 -0.47 0.59 -14.97
CA GLU A 239 -1.42 -0.23 -15.72
C GLU A 239 -2.86 0.19 -15.46
N GLY A 240 -3.22 0.44 -14.19
CA GLY A 240 -4.54 0.95 -13.81
C GLY A 240 -4.84 2.33 -14.42
N GLU A 241 -3.89 3.27 -14.39
CA GLU A 241 -4.04 4.59 -15.02
C GLU A 241 -4.18 4.49 -16.55
N LYS A 242 -3.45 3.56 -17.19
CA LYS A 242 -3.56 3.32 -18.62
C LYS A 242 -4.93 2.75 -18.98
N GLN A 243 -5.38 1.72 -18.28
CA GLN A 243 -6.71 1.12 -18.48
C GLN A 243 -7.82 2.15 -18.26
N GLN A 244 -7.73 2.95 -17.18
CA GLN A 244 -8.69 4.01 -16.90
C GLN A 244 -8.79 5.03 -18.05
N LYS A 245 -7.65 5.44 -18.63
CA LYS A 245 -7.63 6.37 -19.77
C LYS A 245 -8.26 5.74 -21.02
N GLU A 246 -7.95 4.49 -21.31
CA GLU A 246 -8.51 3.75 -22.45
C GLU A 246 -10.03 3.58 -22.31
N GLU A 247 -10.51 3.17 -21.14
CA GLU A 247 -11.95 3.04 -20.86
C GLU A 247 -12.67 4.39 -20.91
N LEU A 248 -12.06 5.46 -20.39
CA LEU A 248 -12.62 6.80 -20.46
C LEU A 248 -12.78 7.25 -21.91
N GLN A 249 -11.73 7.10 -22.74
CA GLN A 249 -11.78 7.43 -24.17
C GLN A 249 -12.82 6.58 -24.91
N ALA A 250 -12.88 5.28 -24.63
CA ALA A 250 -13.88 4.39 -25.22
C ALA A 250 -15.31 4.80 -24.82
N SER A 251 -15.53 5.19 -23.57
CA SER A 251 -16.85 5.67 -23.11
C SER A 251 -17.22 7.00 -23.76
N GLN A 252 -16.29 7.95 -23.84
CA GLN A 252 -16.49 9.24 -24.53
C GLN A 252 -16.84 9.03 -26.00
N ALA A 253 -16.13 8.13 -26.69
CA ALA A 253 -16.43 7.78 -28.08
C ALA A 253 -17.83 7.15 -28.24
N ARG A 254 -18.25 6.28 -27.31
CA ARG A 254 -19.62 5.71 -27.30
C ARG A 254 -20.67 6.80 -27.08
N CYS A 255 -20.46 7.70 -26.12
CA CYS A 255 -21.36 8.81 -25.86
C CYS A 255 -21.50 9.72 -27.09
N ALA A 256 -20.40 10.06 -27.75
CA ALA A 256 -20.42 10.88 -28.96
C ALA A 256 -21.21 10.20 -30.10
N ARG A 257 -21.04 8.89 -30.29
CA ARG A 257 -21.83 8.11 -31.28
C ARG A 257 -23.32 8.13 -30.95
N LEU A 258 -23.69 7.83 -29.71
CA LEU A 258 -25.09 7.84 -29.28
C LEU A 258 -25.72 9.24 -29.41
N GLN A 259 -24.97 10.31 -29.11
CA GLN A 259 -25.44 11.68 -29.32
C GLN A 259 -25.70 11.96 -30.80
N GLN A 260 -24.82 11.50 -31.69
CA GLN A 260 -25.02 11.62 -33.13
C GLN A 260 -26.26 10.85 -33.59
N ASP A 261 -26.47 9.63 -33.11
CA ASP A 261 -27.65 8.82 -33.44
C ASP A 261 -28.95 9.49 -32.96
N VAL A 262 -28.95 10.05 -31.75
CA VAL A 262 -30.10 10.82 -31.22
C VAL A 262 -30.42 12.00 -32.12
N GLN A 263 -29.42 12.81 -32.49
CA GLN A 263 -29.62 13.96 -33.38
C GLN A 263 -30.15 13.54 -34.77
N GLN A 264 -29.65 12.42 -35.31
CA GLN A 264 -30.13 11.87 -36.58
C GLN A 264 -31.59 11.41 -36.48
N LEU A 265 -31.94 10.69 -35.43
CA LEU A 265 -33.32 10.22 -35.21
C LEU A 265 -34.29 11.37 -34.95
N GLU A 266 -33.87 12.41 -34.22
CA GLU A 266 -34.65 13.63 -34.03
C GLU A 266 -34.92 14.34 -35.36
N ALA A 267 -33.90 14.47 -36.22
CA ALA A 267 -34.05 15.05 -37.56
C ALA A 267 -34.99 14.22 -38.45
N GLN A 268 -34.86 12.88 -38.41
CA GLN A 268 -35.75 11.97 -39.15
C GLN A 268 -37.20 12.07 -38.66
N LEU A 269 -37.41 12.12 -37.35
CA LEU A 269 -38.74 12.29 -36.76
C LEU A 269 -39.35 13.63 -37.17
N HIS A 270 -38.58 14.72 -37.10
CA HIS A 270 -39.04 16.03 -37.55
C HIS A 270 -39.44 16.04 -39.03
N ALA A 271 -38.64 15.43 -39.89
CA ALA A 271 -38.95 15.31 -41.32
C ALA A 271 -40.26 14.53 -41.55
N LEU A 272 -40.42 13.37 -40.90
CA LEU A 272 -41.64 12.56 -40.99
C LEU A 272 -42.88 13.29 -40.48
N VAL A 273 -42.76 14.04 -39.38
CA VAL A 273 -43.88 14.84 -38.85
C VAL A 273 -44.30 15.92 -39.85
N LEU A 274 -43.35 16.57 -40.52
CA LEU A 274 -43.65 17.58 -41.55
C LEU A 274 -44.30 16.95 -42.79
N GLU A 275 -43.78 15.83 -43.28
CA GLU A 275 -44.34 15.05 -44.39
C GLU A 275 -45.79 14.63 -44.08
N HIS A 276 -46.02 14.04 -42.90
CA HIS A 276 -47.36 13.63 -42.47
C HIS A 276 -48.30 14.82 -42.36
N ARG A 277 -47.86 15.93 -41.76
CA ARG A 277 -48.67 17.15 -41.67
C ARG A 277 -49.04 17.70 -43.05
N ALA A 278 -48.12 17.69 -44.01
CA ALA A 278 -48.38 18.13 -45.38
C ALA A 278 -49.39 17.20 -46.08
N SER A 279 -49.22 15.88 -45.93
CA SER A 279 -50.13 14.87 -46.50
C SER A 279 -51.56 14.98 -45.92
N GLU A 280 -51.66 15.19 -44.62
CA GLU A 280 -52.90 15.34 -43.87
C GLU A 280 -53.65 16.60 -44.32
N LEU A 281 -52.94 17.73 -44.47
CA LEU A 281 -53.49 18.99 -44.96
C LEU A 281 -53.95 18.86 -46.43
N ALA A 282 -53.23 18.12 -47.26
CA ALA A 282 -53.63 17.84 -48.64
C ALA A 282 -54.93 16.99 -48.68
N LEU A 283 -55.06 15.98 -47.82
CA LEU A 283 -56.27 15.17 -47.70
C LEU A 283 -57.45 16.00 -47.18
N ARG A 284 -57.26 16.85 -46.16
CA ARG A 284 -58.29 17.80 -45.69
C ARG A 284 -58.78 18.71 -46.82
N LYS A 285 -57.87 19.27 -47.62
CA LYS A 285 -58.23 20.09 -48.79
C LYS A 285 -59.05 19.32 -49.82
N ARG A 286 -58.68 18.07 -50.12
CA ARG A 286 -59.46 17.20 -51.02
C ARG A 286 -60.84 16.90 -50.47
N LYS A 287 -60.93 16.59 -49.17
CA LYS A 287 -62.21 16.37 -48.47
C LYS A 287 -63.12 17.58 -48.58
N CYS A 288 -62.64 18.79 -48.25
CA CYS A 288 -63.46 20.00 -48.35
C CYS A 288 -63.93 20.29 -49.78
N ARG A 289 -63.10 20.00 -50.81
CA ARG A 289 -63.52 20.13 -52.21
C ARG A 289 -64.66 19.17 -52.55
N ALA A 290 -64.52 17.90 -52.21
CA ALA A 290 -65.55 16.89 -52.43
C ALA A 290 -66.85 17.23 -51.66
N GLU A 291 -66.76 17.68 -50.41
CA GLU A 291 -67.91 18.14 -49.62
C GLU A 291 -68.60 19.35 -50.28
N THR A 292 -67.83 20.29 -50.83
CA THR A 292 -68.37 21.44 -51.58
C THR A 292 -69.07 20.99 -52.85
N GLU A 293 -68.48 20.06 -53.61
CA GLU A 293 -69.08 19.49 -54.81
C GLU A 293 -70.39 18.75 -54.50
N ILE A 294 -70.42 17.93 -53.45
CA ILE A 294 -71.64 17.27 -52.96
C ILE A 294 -72.69 18.30 -52.58
N GLY A 295 -72.32 19.34 -51.83
CA GLY A 295 -73.23 20.44 -51.49
C GLY A 295 -73.82 21.12 -52.73
N ASN A 296 -73.02 21.37 -53.76
CA ASN A 296 -73.48 21.92 -55.03
C ASN A 296 -74.46 20.98 -55.75
N TRP A 297 -74.21 19.66 -55.72
CA TRP A 297 -75.12 18.67 -56.31
C TRP A 297 -76.45 18.59 -55.57
N ILE A 298 -76.43 18.64 -54.24
CA ILE A 298 -77.63 18.70 -53.41
C ILE A 298 -78.45 19.96 -53.75
N GLN A 299 -77.81 21.14 -53.79
CA GLN A 299 -78.50 22.39 -54.14
C GLN A 299 -79.14 22.34 -55.53
N LYS A 300 -78.45 21.78 -56.52
CA LYS A 300 -79.01 21.60 -57.87
C LYS A 300 -80.20 20.65 -57.87
N TYR A 301 -80.10 19.54 -57.14
CA TYR A 301 -81.19 18.58 -57.01
C TYR A 301 -82.40 19.20 -56.32
N ASP A 302 -82.20 19.91 -55.20
CA ASP A 302 -83.27 20.58 -54.47
C ASP A 302 -83.96 21.64 -55.33
N ALA A 303 -83.20 22.39 -56.14
CA ALA A 303 -83.73 23.37 -57.08
C ALA A 303 -84.57 22.71 -58.18
N ASP A 304 -84.05 21.69 -58.86
CA ASP A 304 -84.76 20.95 -59.92
C ASP A 304 -86.03 20.27 -59.35
N MET A 305 -85.93 19.64 -58.18
CA MET A 305 -87.11 19.07 -57.50
C MET A 305 -88.14 20.13 -57.14
N GLY A 306 -87.71 21.32 -56.71
CA GLY A 306 -88.58 22.47 -56.44
C GLY A 306 -89.28 22.98 -57.70
N GLU A 307 -88.54 23.12 -58.81
CA GLU A 307 -89.09 23.49 -60.12
C GLU A 307 -90.11 22.45 -60.61
N LYS A 308 -89.77 21.16 -60.55
CA LYS A 308 -90.68 20.06 -60.93
C LYS A 308 -91.94 20.02 -60.06
N GLN A 309 -91.81 20.29 -58.77
CA GLN A 309 -92.96 20.35 -57.87
C GLN A 309 -93.86 21.54 -58.22
N ALA A 310 -93.29 22.72 -58.53
CA ALA A 310 -94.04 23.89 -58.96
C ALA A 310 -94.77 23.64 -60.30
N GLU A 311 -94.09 23.05 -61.29
CA GLU A 311 -94.70 22.63 -62.57
C GLU A 311 -95.86 21.65 -62.34
N TYR A 312 -95.67 20.65 -61.47
CA TYR A 312 -96.71 19.69 -61.13
C TYR A 312 -97.93 20.36 -60.46
N GLU A 313 -97.70 21.30 -59.54
CA GLU A 313 -98.75 22.05 -58.87
C GLU A 313 -99.52 22.96 -59.84
N GLU A 314 -98.84 23.60 -60.79
CA GLU A 314 -99.46 24.40 -61.85
C GLU A 314 -100.35 23.54 -62.74
N VAL A 315 -99.83 22.42 -63.26
CA VAL A 315 -100.62 21.49 -64.08
C VAL A 315 -101.80 20.92 -63.29
N ARG A 316 -101.60 20.60 -62.02
CA ARG A 316 -102.66 20.10 -61.14
C ARG A 316 -103.74 21.15 -60.91
N ALA A 317 -103.37 22.42 -60.74
CA ALA A 317 -104.30 23.52 -60.59
C ALA A 317 -105.12 23.72 -61.89
N ALA A 318 -104.44 23.77 -63.04
CA ALA A 318 -105.09 23.84 -64.35
C ALA A 318 -106.04 22.65 -64.58
N TYR A 319 -105.61 21.42 -64.28
CA TYR A 319 -106.47 20.23 -64.36
C TYR A 319 -107.69 20.32 -63.43
N ALA A 320 -107.53 20.86 -62.22
CA ALA A 320 -108.65 21.05 -61.30
C ALA A 320 -109.66 22.08 -61.84
N GLU A 321 -109.18 23.17 -62.45
CA GLU A 321 -110.01 24.17 -63.13
C GLU A 321 -110.73 23.59 -64.34
N GLU A 322 -110.01 22.91 -65.24
CA GLU A 322 -110.60 22.25 -66.41
C GLU A 322 -111.64 21.21 -65.99
N LYS A 323 -111.36 20.42 -64.94
CA LYS A 323 -112.32 19.45 -64.40
C LYS A 323 -113.59 20.14 -63.88
N ALA A 324 -113.46 21.27 -63.19
CA ALA A 324 -114.60 22.05 -62.72
C ALA A 324 -115.40 22.69 -63.88
N GLN A 325 -114.71 23.17 -64.91
CA GLN A 325 -115.34 23.67 -66.13
C GLN A 325 -116.09 22.55 -66.87
N LEU A 326 -115.48 21.36 -66.98
CA LEU A 326 -116.08 20.20 -67.60
C LEU A 326 -117.34 19.76 -66.83
N SER A 327 -117.31 19.70 -65.50
CA SER A 327 -118.51 19.37 -64.71
C SER A 327 -119.63 20.38 -64.95
N LEU A 328 -119.31 21.68 -64.98
CA LEU A 328 -120.30 22.72 -65.28
C LEU A 328 -120.88 22.58 -66.70
N LEU A 329 -120.04 22.26 -67.68
CA LEU A 329 -120.46 22.00 -69.06
C LEU A 329 -121.33 20.74 -69.16
N MET A 330 -121.00 19.68 -68.45
CA MET A 330 -121.79 18.46 -68.38
C MET A 330 -123.16 18.72 -67.75
N GLU A 331 -123.23 19.50 -66.67
CA GLU A 331 -124.50 19.93 -66.07
C GLU A 331 -125.35 20.74 -67.05
N LYS A 332 -124.75 21.74 -67.71
CA LYS A 332 -125.43 22.54 -68.75
C LYS A 332 -125.91 21.66 -69.91
N HIS A 333 -125.07 20.73 -70.38
CA HIS A 333 -125.43 19.80 -71.44
C HIS A 333 -126.58 18.87 -71.01
N ALA A 334 -126.59 18.40 -69.75
CA ALA A 334 -127.67 17.58 -69.22
C ALA A 334 -129.01 18.33 -69.22
N VAL A 335 -129.01 19.60 -68.81
CA VAL A 335 -130.20 20.47 -68.88
C VAL A 335 -130.63 20.68 -70.34
N LEU A 336 -129.72 21.08 -71.22
CA LEU A 336 -130.03 21.28 -72.64
C LEU A 336 -130.53 19.99 -73.31
N PHE A 337 -130.01 18.83 -72.93
CA PHE A 337 -130.45 17.54 -73.45
C PHE A 337 -131.87 17.20 -72.98
N GLN A 338 -132.21 17.49 -71.73
CA GLN A 338 -133.58 17.37 -71.22
C GLN A 338 -134.54 18.30 -71.97
N GLU A 339 -134.18 19.58 -72.11
CA GLU A 339 -134.96 20.55 -72.87
C GLU A 339 -135.13 20.12 -74.34
N TYR A 340 -134.07 19.64 -74.98
CA TYR A 340 -134.12 19.13 -76.35
C TYR A 340 -135.06 17.93 -76.47
N SER A 341 -134.99 16.98 -75.54
CA SER A 341 -135.90 15.83 -75.49
C SER A 341 -137.35 16.26 -75.30
N GLN A 342 -137.61 17.24 -74.43
CA GLN A 342 -138.95 17.82 -74.23
C GLN A 342 -139.45 18.48 -75.52
N ILE A 343 -138.63 19.28 -76.21
CA ILE A 343 -138.99 19.90 -77.49
C ILE A 343 -139.27 18.85 -78.56
N GLU A 344 -138.47 17.79 -78.64
CA GLU A 344 -138.71 16.68 -79.59
C GLU A 344 -140.02 15.95 -79.30
N GLU A 345 -140.31 15.68 -78.02
CA GLU A 345 -141.57 15.09 -77.57
C GLU A 345 -142.76 16.01 -77.86
N GLU A 346 -142.65 17.31 -77.57
CA GLU A 346 -143.66 18.31 -77.90
C GLU A 346 -143.91 18.37 -79.41
N ARG A 347 -142.85 18.41 -80.23
CA ARG A 347 -142.97 18.36 -81.71
C ARG A 347 -143.59 17.05 -82.18
N ARG A 348 -143.31 15.93 -81.52
CA ARG A 348 -143.94 14.64 -81.82
C ARG A 348 -145.43 14.67 -81.47
N MET A 349 -145.80 15.24 -80.32
CA MET A 349 -147.19 15.40 -79.89
C MET A 349 -147.97 16.38 -80.77
N CYS A 350 -147.38 17.51 -81.17
CA CYS A 350 -147.97 18.45 -82.13
C CYS A 350 -148.18 17.80 -83.50
N ARG A 351 -147.17 17.11 -84.05
CA ARG A 351 -147.32 16.35 -85.31
C ARG A 351 -148.43 15.30 -85.21
N ASN A 352 -148.52 14.57 -84.11
CA ASN A 352 -149.60 13.61 -83.88
C ASN A 352 -150.98 14.29 -83.80
N LYS A 353 -151.09 15.45 -83.15
CA LYS A 353 -152.33 16.25 -83.08
C LYS A 353 -152.74 16.79 -84.45
N GLU A 354 -151.80 17.31 -85.23
CA GLU A 354 -152.02 17.76 -86.60
C GLU A 354 -152.51 16.60 -87.47
N GLU A 355 -151.88 15.42 -87.35
CA GLU A 355 -152.28 14.23 -88.09
C GLU A 355 -153.68 13.74 -87.67
N GLN A 356 -154.02 13.81 -86.38
CA GLN A 356 -155.38 13.53 -85.88
C GLN A 356 -156.40 14.53 -86.43
N ALA A 357 -156.09 15.84 -86.40
CA ALA A 357 -156.95 16.88 -86.96
C ALA A 357 -157.13 16.73 -88.48
N LEU A 358 -156.09 16.30 -89.21
CA LEU A 358 -156.15 15.99 -90.64
C LEU A 358 -157.04 14.78 -90.91
N LYS A 359 -156.96 13.73 -90.07
CA LYS A 359 -157.85 12.57 -90.11
C LYS A 359 -159.30 12.98 -89.84
N GLU A 360 -159.54 13.80 -88.82
CA GLU A 360 -160.87 14.35 -88.50
C GLU A 360 -161.42 15.21 -89.64
N LEU A 361 -160.62 16.14 -90.19
CA LEU A 361 -160.99 16.95 -91.34
C LEU A 361 -161.31 16.08 -92.56
N ASN A 362 -160.52 15.04 -92.83
CA ASN A 362 -160.80 14.09 -93.90
C ASN A 362 -162.13 13.36 -93.67
N THR A 363 -162.43 12.94 -92.44
CA THR A 363 -163.75 12.33 -92.13
C THR A 363 -164.90 13.31 -92.30
N MET A 364 -164.76 14.56 -91.84
CA MET A 364 -165.72 15.65 -92.03
C MET A 364 -165.92 15.97 -93.51
N THR A 365 -164.84 15.99 -94.29
CA THR A 365 -164.88 16.26 -95.74
C THR A 365 -165.55 15.12 -96.48
N LEU A 366 -165.32 13.86 -96.10
CA LEU A 366 -166.03 12.68 -96.61
C LEU A 366 -167.52 12.70 -96.25
N ALA A 367 -167.86 13.13 -95.05
CA ALA A 367 -169.26 13.31 -94.63
C ALA A 367 -169.93 14.44 -95.43
N ALA A 368 -169.27 15.59 -95.57
CA ALA A 368 -169.75 16.73 -96.36
C ALA A 368 -169.89 16.38 -97.85
N THR A 369 -168.96 15.64 -98.45
CA THR A 369 -169.07 15.17 -99.84
C THR A 369 -170.20 14.16 -100.02
N ARG A 370 -170.44 13.25 -99.05
CA ARG A 370 -171.60 12.35 -99.06
C ARG A 370 -172.92 13.12 -98.99
N ILE A 371 -173.03 14.12 -98.12
CA ILE A 371 -174.21 14.99 -98.00
C ILE A 371 -174.43 15.80 -99.28
N GLN A 372 -173.37 16.43 -99.82
CA GLN A 372 -173.43 17.19 -101.06
C GLN A 372 -173.79 16.31 -102.28
N ALA A 373 -173.27 15.08 -102.36
CA ALA A 373 -173.61 14.13 -103.42
C ALA A 373 -175.07 13.67 -103.33
N PHE A 374 -175.58 13.46 -102.12
CA PHE A 374 -176.98 13.13 -101.89
C PHE A 374 -177.92 14.27 -102.29
N TRP A 375 -177.61 15.52 -101.91
CA TRP A 375 -178.38 16.71 -102.25
C TRP A 375 -178.34 17.06 -103.75
N ARG A 376 -177.15 17.05 -104.38
CA ARG A 376 -177.03 17.22 -105.84
C ARG A 376 -177.79 16.12 -106.59
N GLY A 377 -177.77 14.89 -106.08
CA GLY A 377 -178.58 13.80 -106.61
C GLY A 377 -180.09 13.99 -106.42
N TYR A 378 -180.54 14.55 -105.28
CA TYR A 378 -181.94 14.85 -105.01
C TYR A 378 -182.48 15.97 -105.92
N VAL A 379 -181.74 17.06 -106.09
CA VAL A 379 -182.09 18.18 -107.00
C VAL A 379 -182.16 17.71 -108.45
N VAL A 380 -181.24 16.84 -108.88
CA VAL A 380 -181.24 16.27 -110.24
C VAL A 380 -182.37 15.25 -110.44
N ARG A 381 -182.84 14.57 -109.37
CA ARG A 381 -183.93 13.57 -109.43
C ARG A 381 -185.33 14.17 -109.25
N SER A 382 -185.50 15.31 -108.59
CA SER A 382 -186.80 15.97 -108.44
C SER A 382 -187.27 16.68 -109.73
N LEU A 383 -186.34 17.16 -110.57
CA LEU A 383 -186.68 17.89 -111.79
C LEU A 383 -187.19 17.02 -112.95
N PHE A 384 -187.13 15.68 -112.86
CA PHE A 384 -187.48 14.83 -113.99
C PHE A 384 -188.12 13.48 -113.61
N LYS A 385 -189.37 13.47 -113.13
CA LYS A 385 -190.36 12.40 -113.39
C LYS A 385 -191.84 12.79 -113.23
N SER A 386 -192.20 13.98 -113.64
CA SER A 386 -193.27 14.08 -114.64
C SER A 386 -192.71 14.93 -115.77
N LYS A 387 -193.00 14.54 -116.96
CA LYS A 387 -194.14 15.11 -117.65
C LYS A 387 -194.91 13.85 -118.06
N ARG A 388 -196.11 13.89 -118.63
CA ARG A 388 -196.31 12.86 -119.66
C ARG A 388 -195.20 13.15 -120.69
N LYS A 389 -194.20 12.25 -120.71
CA LYS A 389 -192.74 12.44 -120.89
C LYS A 389 -192.28 11.68 -122.13
N LYS A 390 -191.61 12.33 -123.09
CA LYS A 390 -191.10 11.71 -124.34
C LYS A 390 -189.87 12.49 -124.87
N LYS A 391 -188.73 11.82 -125.13
CA LYS A 391 -188.03 11.70 -126.45
C LYS A 391 -186.63 11.07 -126.33
N LYS A 392 -186.20 10.53 -127.48
CA LYS A 392 -185.13 9.58 -127.87
C LYS A 392 -183.69 10.14 -127.90
N GLY A 393 -182.69 9.24 -127.81
CA GLY A 393 -181.28 9.40 -128.27
C GLY A 393 -180.28 9.18 -127.13
N LYS A 394 -179.47 8.11 -127.01
CA LYS A 394 -178.44 7.44 -127.85
C LYS A 394 -177.14 8.24 -128.02
N SER A 395 -176.02 7.53 -127.81
CA SER A 395 -174.61 7.80 -128.19
C SER A 395 -173.80 8.63 -127.17
N LYS A 396 -172.49 8.43 -126.93
CA LYS A 396 -171.41 7.52 -127.39
C LYS A 396 -170.12 8.02 -126.71
N LYS A 397 -169.09 7.14 -126.57
CA LYS A 397 -167.64 7.46 -126.65
C LYS A 397 -167.04 8.31 -125.49
N THR A 398 -165.78 8.26 -125.07
CA THR A 398 -164.55 7.47 -125.34
C THR A 398 -163.56 7.77 -124.20
N LYS A 399 -162.58 6.86 -123.99
CA LYS A 399 -161.13 7.03 -123.64
C LYS A 399 -160.65 8.40 -123.14
N LYS A 400 -159.74 8.45 -122.17
CA LYS A 400 -158.44 7.74 -122.11
C LYS A 400 -157.99 7.60 -120.67
#